data_AF-A0A1C3XHJ4-F1
#
_entry.id   AF-A0A1C3XHJ4-F1
#
_cell.length_a   1.000
_cell.length_b   1.000
_cell.length_c   1.000
_cell.angle_alpha   90.00
_cell.angle_beta   90.00
_cell.angle_gamma   90.00
#
_symmetry.space_group_name_H-M   'P 1'
#
loop_
_entity.id
_entity.type
_entity.pdbx_description
1 polymer ?
#
loop_
_entity_poly.entity_id
_entity_poly.type
_entity_poly.pdbx_seq_one_letter_code
_entity_poly.pdbx_strand_id
1 'polypeptide(L)'
;MSEKPSGVDRMRREIAIVAGPKDWGDTRESWLARVPRKVTTVSFRTVKALWYGEISDPEHWAARDIRREAELIEARHEAAKMASQFQTIAGGMRASDQDFYSAEIDRLERIARLLGVVDRS
;
A
#
# COMPACT_ATOMS: atom_id res chain seq x y z
N MET A 1 -24.91 11.02 -6.55
CA MET A 1 -23.79 11.76 -7.18
C MET A 1 -22.60 11.64 -6.24
N SER A 2 -21.57 10.87 -6.59
CA SER A 2 -20.32 10.89 -5.82
C SER A 2 -19.50 12.09 -6.28
N GLU A 3 -19.33 13.08 -5.40
CA GLU A 3 -18.38 14.17 -5.62
C GLU A 3 -16.98 13.57 -5.83
N LYS A 4 -16.29 14.00 -6.87
CA LYS A 4 -14.89 13.63 -7.06
C LYS A 4 -14.12 14.17 -5.85
N PRO A 5 -13.32 13.36 -5.14
CA PRO A 5 -12.55 13.83 -4.00
C PRO A 5 -11.68 15.01 -4.45
N SER A 6 -11.65 16.07 -3.64
CA SER A 6 -10.80 17.21 -3.93
C SER A 6 -9.34 16.77 -4.04
N GLY A 7 -8.50 17.53 -4.77
CA GLY A 7 -7.06 17.22 -4.85
C GLY A 7 -6.41 17.07 -3.46
N VAL A 8 -6.92 17.82 -2.47
CA VAL A 8 -6.50 17.76 -1.07
C VAL A 8 -6.90 16.44 -0.40
N ASP A 9 -8.12 15.94 -0.62
CA ASP A 9 -8.58 14.67 -0.05
C ASP A 9 -7.77 13.50 -0.58
N ARG A 10 -7.45 13.54 -1.88
CA ARG A 10 -6.55 12.56 -2.50
C ARG A 10 -5.17 12.59 -1.86
N MET A 11 -4.57 13.77 -1.69
CA MET A 11 -3.25 13.91 -1.06
C MET A 11 -3.23 13.41 0.39
N ARG A 12 -4.29 13.69 1.17
CA ARG A 12 -4.42 13.15 2.54
C ARG A 12 -4.48 11.63 2.54
N ARG A 13 -5.19 11.02 1.59
CA ARG A 13 -5.22 9.56 1.43
C ARG A 13 -3.84 8.99 1.12
N GLU A 14 -3.12 9.59 0.16
CA GLU A 14 -1.76 9.18 -0.22
C GLU A 14 -0.80 9.28 0.98
N ILE A 15 -0.85 10.39 1.72
CA ILE A 15 -0.10 10.58 2.98
C ILE A 15 -0.47 9.51 4.01
N ALA A 16 -1.74 9.17 4.15
CA ALA A 16 -2.20 8.17 5.12
C ALA A 16 -1.68 6.76 4.80
N ILE A 17 -1.66 6.39 3.51
CA ILE A 17 -1.09 5.12 3.05
C ILE A 17 0.39 5.05 3.41
N VAL A 18 1.14 6.11 3.08
CA VAL A 18 2.58 6.15 3.37
C VAL A 18 2.84 6.17 4.88
N ALA A 19 2.13 6.98 5.65
CA ALA A 19 2.30 7.05 7.10
C ALA A 19 1.96 5.72 7.80
N GLY A 20 1.08 4.91 7.19
CA GLY A 20 0.59 3.66 7.76
C GLY A 20 -0.50 3.87 8.81
N PRO A 21 -0.93 2.82 9.51
CA PRO A 21 -1.96 2.93 10.54
C PRO A 21 -1.51 3.88 11.66
N LYS A 22 -2.50 4.58 12.23
CA LYS A 22 -2.29 5.45 13.39
C LYS A 22 -2.55 4.66 14.66
N ASP A 23 -1.58 4.63 15.57
CA ASP A 23 -1.67 3.93 16.84
C ASP A 23 -2.37 4.80 17.92
N TRP A 24 -2.86 4.16 18.98
CA TRP A 24 -3.54 4.87 20.09
C TRP A 24 -2.67 5.94 20.76
N GLY A 25 -1.35 5.74 20.79
CA GLY A 25 -0.40 6.70 21.34
C GLY A 25 0.08 7.78 20.36
N ASP A 26 -0.32 7.71 19.08
CA ASP A 26 0.15 8.67 18.08
C ASP A 26 -0.60 10.01 18.20
N THR A 27 0.17 11.09 18.23
CA THR A 27 -0.34 12.40 17.83
C THR A 27 -0.42 12.48 16.31
N ARG A 28 -1.14 13.45 15.77
CA ARG A 28 -1.14 13.65 14.31
C ARG A 28 0.25 13.98 13.79
N GLU A 29 1.01 14.76 14.55
CA GLU A 29 2.37 15.16 14.17
C GLU A 29 3.35 13.98 14.21
N SER A 30 3.30 13.14 15.25
CA SER A 30 4.14 11.93 15.31
C SER A 30 3.81 10.95 14.18
N TRP A 31 2.54 10.85 13.82
CA TRP A 31 2.08 10.03 12.70
C TRP A 31 2.54 10.58 11.34
N LEU A 32 2.37 11.87 11.08
CA LEU A 32 2.85 12.51 9.84
C LEU A 32 4.38 12.48 9.72
N ALA A 33 5.11 12.50 10.85
CA ALA A 33 6.57 12.36 10.86
C ALA A 33 7.09 11.00 10.39
N ARG A 34 6.20 10.01 10.20
CA ARG A 34 6.55 8.71 9.60
C ARG A 34 6.78 8.83 8.08
N VAL A 35 6.15 9.79 7.41
CA VAL A 35 6.23 9.93 5.93
C VAL A 35 7.64 10.24 5.44
N PRO A 36 8.38 11.22 5.99
CA PRO A 36 9.76 11.50 5.57
C PRO A 36 10.75 10.33 5.79
N ARG A 37 10.40 9.36 6.65
CA ARG A 37 11.22 8.16 6.86
C ARG A 37 11.12 7.17 5.69
N LYS A 38 10.04 7.26 4.91
CA LYS A 38 9.78 6.41 3.73
C LYS A 38 10.05 7.18 2.44
N VAL A 39 9.66 8.45 2.38
CA VAL A 39 9.88 9.35 1.26
C VAL A 39 10.93 10.37 1.67
N THR A 40 12.20 10.03 1.49
CA THR A 40 13.33 10.84 1.98
C THR A 40 13.49 12.19 1.26
N THR A 41 12.83 12.36 0.11
CA THR A 41 12.83 13.62 -0.65
C THR A 41 11.96 14.70 -0.01
N VAL A 42 10.99 14.34 0.84
CA VAL A 42 10.05 15.30 1.45
C VAL A 42 10.38 15.58 2.92
N SER A 43 10.28 16.86 3.31
CA SER A 43 10.46 17.25 4.72
C SER A 43 9.16 17.10 5.50
N PHE A 44 9.25 16.95 6.83
CA PHE A 44 8.07 16.94 7.71
C PHE A 44 7.21 18.21 7.56
N ARG A 45 7.85 19.37 7.40
CA ARG A 45 7.15 20.65 7.15
C ARG A 45 6.34 20.59 5.85
N THR A 46 6.92 20.04 4.79
CA THR A 46 6.25 19.86 3.49
C THR A 46 5.06 18.92 3.60
N VAL A 47 5.20 17.81 4.34
CA VAL A 47 4.10 16.87 4.60
C VAL A 47 2.95 17.55 5.35
N LYS A 48 3.24 18.38 6.37
CA LYS A 48 2.21 19.18 7.06
C LYS A 48 1.52 20.14 6.10
N ALA A 49 2.28 20.87 5.29
CA ALA A 49 1.73 21.82 4.34
C ALA A 49 0.77 21.16 3.33
N LEU A 50 1.12 19.98 2.80
CA LEU A 50 0.24 19.17 1.96
C LEU A 50 -1.01 18.67 2.72
N TRP A 51 -0.83 18.15 3.93
CA TRP A 51 -1.92 17.62 4.74
C TRP A 51 -2.97 18.67 5.10
N TYR A 52 -2.52 19.85 5.51
CA TYR A 52 -3.40 20.96 5.89
C TYR A 52 -3.87 21.79 4.69
N GLY A 53 -3.41 21.47 3.47
CA GLY A 53 -3.85 22.11 2.23
C GLY A 53 -3.19 23.46 1.95
N GLU A 54 -2.10 23.80 2.66
CA GLU A 54 -1.25 24.96 2.35
C GLU A 54 -0.55 24.78 0.99
N ILE A 55 -0.23 23.53 0.63
CA ILE A 55 0.14 23.13 -0.72
C ILE A 55 -1.00 22.27 -1.28
N SER A 56 -1.65 22.75 -2.33
CA SER A 56 -2.84 22.12 -2.92
C SER A 56 -2.65 21.67 -4.37
N ASP A 57 -1.53 22.03 -5.00
CA ASP A 57 -1.19 21.61 -6.35
C ASP A 57 -0.82 20.11 -6.38
N PRO A 58 -1.60 19.24 -7.05
CA PRO A 58 -1.31 17.82 -7.15
C PRO A 58 -0.03 17.52 -7.94
N GLU A 59 0.47 18.46 -8.75
CA GLU A 59 1.70 18.30 -9.53
C GLU A 59 2.94 18.84 -8.82
N HIS A 60 2.77 19.40 -7.61
CA HIS A 60 3.88 19.73 -6.74
C HIS A 60 4.76 18.49 -6.52
N TRP A 61 6.07 18.65 -6.65
CA TRP A 61 7.04 17.54 -6.62
C TRP A 61 6.87 16.62 -5.40
N ALA A 62 6.61 17.20 -4.22
CA ALA A 62 6.39 16.44 -2.99
C ALA A 62 5.10 15.60 -3.02
N ALA A 63 4.02 16.11 -3.64
CA ALA A 63 2.79 15.35 -3.80
C ALA A 63 3.00 14.18 -4.76
N ARG A 64 3.76 14.39 -5.85
CA ARG A 64 4.11 13.34 -6.83
C ARG A 64 4.94 12.23 -6.22
N ASP A 65 5.94 12.56 -5.40
CA ASP A 65 6.78 11.56 -4.74
C ASP A 65 6.01 10.75 -3.69
N ILE A 66 5.17 11.42 -2.89
CA ILE A 66 4.30 10.73 -1.92
C ILE A 66 3.29 9.82 -2.65
N ARG A 67 2.71 10.28 -3.76
CA ARG A 67 1.81 9.47 -4.60
C ARG A 67 2.50 8.22 -5.12
N ARG A 68 3.69 8.36 -5.68
CA ARG A 68 4.47 7.23 -6.20
C ARG A 68 4.72 6.19 -5.10
N GLU A 69 5.11 6.63 -3.91
CA GLU A 69 5.35 5.71 -2.78
C GLU A 69 4.04 5.06 -2.30
N ALA A 70 2.94 5.81 -2.25
CA ALA A 70 1.63 5.27 -1.90
C ALA A 70 1.19 4.18 -2.89
N GLU A 71 1.36 4.41 -4.19
CA GLU A 71 1.05 3.45 -5.25
C GLU A 71 1.89 2.17 -5.13
N LEU A 72 3.17 2.29 -4.78
CA LEU A 72 4.04 1.13 -4.51
C LEU A 72 3.57 0.32 -3.29
N ILE A 73 3.19 1.00 -2.20
CA ILE A 73 2.67 0.35 -0.98
C ILE A 73 1.35 -0.36 -1.28
N GLU A 74 0.42 0.27 -1.99
CA GLU A 74 -0.85 -0.35 -2.39
C GLU A 74 -0.62 -1.57 -3.30
N ALA A 75 0.27 -1.46 -4.29
CA ALA A 75 0.61 -2.56 -5.17
C ALA A 75 1.19 -3.77 -4.42
N ARG A 76 2.06 -3.53 -3.43
CA ARG A 76 2.60 -4.57 -2.54
C ARG A 76 1.48 -5.24 -1.72
N HIS A 77 0.59 -4.45 -1.12
CA HIS A 77 -0.54 -4.99 -0.35
C HIS A 77 -1.49 -5.84 -1.21
N GLU A 78 -1.82 -5.41 -2.42
CA GLU A 78 -2.67 -6.18 -3.33
C GLU A 78 -1.96 -7.46 -3.80
N ALA A 79 -0.66 -7.40 -4.11
CA ALA A 79 0.13 -8.58 -4.45
C ALA A 79 0.16 -9.61 -3.29
N ALA A 80 0.38 -9.16 -2.06
CA ALA A 80 0.36 -10.00 -0.87
C ALA A 80 -1.01 -10.63 -0.62
N LYS A 81 -2.10 -9.86 -0.81
CA LYS A 81 -3.47 -10.36 -0.70
C LYS A 81 -3.77 -11.44 -1.75
N MET A 82 -3.39 -11.21 -3.00
CA MET A 82 -3.56 -12.21 -4.07
C MET A 82 -2.74 -13.46 -3.79
N ALA A 83 -1.50 -13.32 -3.32
CA ALA A 83 -0.66 -14.46 -2.94
C ALA A 83 -1.33 -15.30 -1.83
N SER A 84 -1.90 -14.65 -0.81
CA SER A 84 -2.64 -15.32 0.28
C SER A 84 -3.91 -16.03 -0.22
N GLN A 85 -4.63 -15.43 -1.18
CA GLN A 85 -5.79 -16.08 -1.80
C GLN A 85 -5.39 -17.36 -2.54
N PHE A 86 -4.32 -17.32 -3.35
CA PHE A 86 -3.85 -18.52 -4.05
C PHE A 86 -3.38 -19.61 -3.10
N GLN A 87 -2.72 -19.25 -2.00
CA GLN A 87 -2.34 -20.21 -0.95
C GLN A 87 -3.56 -20.85 -0.28
N THR A 88 -4.61 -20.05 0.00
CA THR A 88 -5.86 -20.57 0.56
C THR A 88 -6.54 -21.58 -0.37
N ILE A 89 -6.60 -21.27 -1.67
CA ILE A 89 -7.19 -22.17 -2.68
C ILE A 89 -6.38 -23.47 -2.78
N ALA A 90 -5.05 -23.38 -2.88
CA ALA A 90 -4.18 -24.55 -2.92
C ALA A 90 -4.31 -25.41 -1.65
N GLY A 91 -4.45 -24.78 -0.47
CA GLY A 91 -4.72 -25.47 0.79
C GLY A 91 -6.05 -26.22 0.79
N GLY A 92 -7.11 -25.62 0.25
CA GLY A 92 -8.41 -26.28 0.07
C GLY A 92 -8.34 -27.48 -0.89
N MET A 93 -7.64 -27.33 -2.01
CA MET A 93 -7.43 -28.44 -2.97
C MET A 93 -6.66 -29.59 -2.35
N ARG A 94 -5.60 -29.28 -1.58
CA ARG A 94 -4.81 -30.29 -0.84
C ARG A 94 -5.66 -31.06 0.16
N ALA A 95 -6.55 -30.36 0.88
CA ALA A 95 -7.46 -30.99 1.84
C ALA A 95 -8.53 -31.85 1.17
N SER A 96 -8.92 -31.54 -0.07
CA SER A 96 -9.90 -32.32 -0.83
C SER A 96 -9.29 -33.60 -1.42
N ASP A 97 -8.26 -33.46 -2.25
CA ASP A 97 -7.56 -34.59 -2.90
C ASP A 97 -6.23 -34.08 -3.49
N GLN A 98 -5.15 -34.22 -2.74
CA GLN A 98 -3.85 -33.72 -3.16
C GLN A 98 -3.34 -34.38 -4.45
N ASP A 99 -3.55 -35.69 -4.61
CA ASP A 99 -2.98 -36.42 -5.74
C ASP A 99 -3.68 -36.04 -7.04
N PHE A 100 -5.01 -35.89 -6.98
CA PHE A 100 -5.81 -35.42 -8.12
C PHE A 100 -5.49 -33.97 -8.51
N TYR A 101 -5.30 -33.07 -7.54
CA TYR A 101 -5.07 -31.63 -7.80
C TYR A 101 -3.59 -31.21 -7.81
N SER A 102 -2.65 -32.14 -7.75
CA SER A 102 -1.20 -31.88 -7.59
C SER A 102 -0.66 -30.81 -8.54
N ALA A 103 -0.98 -30.90 -9.84
CA ALA A 103 -0.52 -29.95 -10.85
C ALA A 103 -1.08 -28.52 -10.64
N GLU A 104 -2.33 -28.39 -10.19
CA GLU A 104 -2.97 -27.08 -9.97
C GLU A 104 -2.48 -26.44 -8.66
N ILE A 105 -2.26 -27.26 -7.62
CA ILE A 105 -1.62 -26.83 -6.37
C ILE A 105 -0.24 -26.23 -6.67
N ASP A 106 0.61 -26.95 -7.43
CA ASP A 106 1.95 -26.50 -7.79
C ASP A 106 1.92 -25.18 -8.57
N ARG A 107 0.93 -25.02 -9.46
CA ARG A 107 0.74 -23.79 -10.24
C ARG A 107 0.39 -22.61 -9.34
N LEU A 108 -0.61 -22.78 -8.47
CA LEU A 108 -1.08 -21.72 -7.56
C LEU A 108 0.02 -21.31 -6.57
N GLU A 109 0.77 -22.27 -6.04
CA GLU A 109 1.89 -21.99 -5.14
C GLU A 109 3.05 -21.30 -5.86
N ARG A 110 3.31 -21.62 -7.13
CA ARG A 110 4.29 -20.91 -7.94
C ARG A 110 3.87 -19.45 -8.16
N ILE A 111 2.61 -19.20 -8.50
CA ILE A 111 2.09 -17.83 -8.69
C ILE A 111 2.16 -17.05 -7.37
N ALA A 112 1.73 -17.65 -6.25
CA ALA A 112 1.81 -17.03 -4.94
C ALA A 112 3.25 -16.65 -4.56
N ARG A 113 4.24 -17.50 -4.86
CA ARG A 113 5.66 -17.20 -4.65
C ARG A 113 6.13 -16.02 -5.51
N LEU A 114 5.78 -16.00 -6.79
CA LEU A 114 6.16 -14.91 -7.69
C LEU A 114 5.61 -13.55 -7.20
N LEU A 115 4.35 -13.52 -6.76
CA LEU A 115 3.74 -12.32 -6.18
C LEU A 115 4.35 -11.94 -4.82
N GLY A 116 4.69 -12.91 -3.98
CA GLY A 116 5.33 -12.68 -2.68
C GLY A 116 6.79 -12.22 -2.76
N VAL A 117 7.51 -12.51 -3.85
CA VAL A 117 8.86 -11.97 -4.07
C VAL A 117 8.81 -10.47 -4.38
N VAL A 118 7.79 -10.02 -5.12
CA VAL A 118 7.56 -8.59 -5.43
C VAL A 118 7.25 -7.76 -4.17
N ASP A 119 6.69 -8.38 -3.13
CA ASP A 119 6.40 -7.72 -1.84
C ASP A 119 7.68 -7.46 -1.00
N ARG A 120 8.70 -8.33 -1.09
CA ARG A 120 9.93 -8.23 -0.26
C ARG A 120 11.00 -7.30 -0.81
N SER A 121 10.90 -6.90 -2.08
CA SER A 121 11.81 -5.97 -2.76
C SER A 121 11.30 -4.54 -2.70
#